data_AF-A0A7C5MHP3-F1
#
_entry.id   AF-A0A7C5MHP3-F1
#
_cell.length_a   1.000
_cell.length_b   1.000
_cell.length_c   1.000
_cell.angle_alpha   90.00
_cell.angle_beta   90.00
_cell.angle_gamma   90.00
#
_symmetry.space_group_name_H-M   'P 1'
#
loop_
_entity.id
_entity.type
_entity.pdbx_description
1 polymer ?
#
loop_
_entity_poly.entity_id
_entity_poly.type
_entity_poly.pdbx_seq_one_letter_code
_entity_poly.pdbx_strand_id
1 'polypeptide(L)'
;MSFDSPFMLIALAAAALPLLIHLYLRRRAPEVLMDAVMCLVLSGPGTRVRLRLVHAALLATRVAVVAMMALLFAMPYVKIESEAAVQATHPVAFAVVLDDSMSMRLTSDGKSLFLRAKSHVNDALAGLPAESEVFVVLASRPVRVYPTGTLTPDRPSTSFTPEEASRFVMTRECSRKATDLAAALRAAVLALRSSQLRDRRVLVVSDFLDHGLNNLPSAVELAGLKVTAVDVGPRAGSRN
;
A
#
# COMPACT_ATOMS: atom_id res chain seq x y z
N MET A 1 3.65 -8.72 -20.02
CA MET A 1 3.52 -9.33 -18.67
C MET A 1 4.89 -9.88 -18.29
N SER A 2 5.68 -9.09 -17.58
CA SER A 2 7.03 -9.45 -17.13
C SER A 2 6.98 -9.80 -15.65
N PHE A 3 7.58 -10.93 -15.28
CA PHE A 3 7.72 -11.37 -13.89
C PHE A 3 9.08 -10.88 -13.36
N ASP A 4 9.05 -10.16 -12.23
CA ASP A 4 10.21 -9.45 -11.66
C ASP A 4 11.27 -10.39 -11.05
N SER A 5 10.94 -11.67 -10.84
CA SER A 5 11.92 -12.64 -10.34
C SER A 5 11.60 -14.08 -10.78
N PRO A 6 12.57 -14.80 -11.38
CA PRO A 6 12.44 -16.23 -11.71
C PRO A 6 12.23 -17.12 -10.48
N PHE A 7 12.66 -16.65 -9.29
CA PHE A 7 12.50 -17.38 -8.03
C PHE A 7 11.05 -17.54 -7.59
N MET A 8 10.14 -16.66 -8.03
CA MET A 8 8.72 -16.77 -7.70
C MET A 8 8.07 -17.99 -8.37
N LEU A 9 8.60 -18.47 -9.49
CA LEU A 9 8.19 -19.73 -10.13
C LEU A 9 8.60 -20.95 -9.28
N ILE A 10 9.74 -20.88 -8.59
CA ILE A 10 10.20 -21.93 -7.68
C ILE A 10 9.34 -21.95 -6.42
N ALA A 11 8.98 -20.79 -5.88
CA ALA A 11 8.02 -20.69 -4.77
C ALA A 11 6.64 -21.24 -5.15
N LEU A 12 6.18 -20.96 -6.38
CA LEU A 12 4.93 -21.53 -6.91
C LEU A 12 5.02 -23.06 -7.08
N ALA A 13 6.15 -23.57 -7.57
CA ALA A 13 6.40 -25.00 -7.68
C ALA A 13 6.47 -25.69 -6.30
N ALA A 14 7.06 -25.04 -5.30
CA ALA A 14 7.09 -25.52 -3.92
C ALA A 14 5.69 -25.52 -3.28
N ALA A 15 4.81 -24.59 -3.65
CA ALA A 15 3.41 -24.60 -3.21
C ALA A 15 2.59 -25.75 -3.82
N ALA A 16 3.02 -26.31 -4.96
CA ALA A 16 2.42 -27.52 -5.55
C ALA A 16 2.92 -28.84 -4.93
N LEU A 17 4.04 -28.79 -4.19
CA LEU A 17 4.67 -29.96 -3.58
C LEU A 17 3.75 -30.72 -2.59
N PRO A 18 2.98 -30.05 -1.70
CA PRO A 18 2.04 -30.74 -0.82
C PRO A 18 0.90 -31.42 -1.57
N LEU A 19 0.47 -30.83 -2.70
CA LEU A 19 -0.58 -31.35 -3.57
C LEU A 19 -0.13 -32.65 -4.25
N LEU A 20 1.12 -32.67 -4.73
CA LEU A 20 1.75 -33.85 -5.34
C LEU A 20 2.00 -34.97 -4.31
N ILE A 21 2.48 -34.64 -3.11
CA ILE A 21 2.67 -35.62 -2.02
C ILE A 21 1.33 -36.25 -1.64
N HIS A 22 0.25 -35.46 -1.57
CA HIS A 22 -1.09 -35.96 -1.28
C HIS A 22 -1.59 -36.94 -2.35
N LEU A 23 -1.39 -36.62 -3.63
CA LEU A 23 -1.79 -37.47 -4.74
C LEU A 23 -0.97 -38.78 -4.79
N TYR A 24 0.31 -38.71 -4.42
CA TYR A 24 1.21 -39.87 -4.38
C TYR A 24 0.87 -40.83 -3.24
N LEU A 25 0.58 -40.31 -2.03
CA LEU A 25 0.19 -41.15 -0.88
C LEU A 25 -1.19 -41.79 -1.03
N ARG A 26 -2.10 -41.21 -1.83
CA ARG A 26 -3.41 -41.82 -2.15
C ARG A 26 -3.29 -43.08 -3.02
N ARG A 27 -2.17 -43.27 -3.74
CA ARG A 27 -1.94 -44.47 -4.57
C ARG A 27 -1.48 -45.69 -3.77
N ARG A 28 -1.14 -45.54 -2.49
CA ARG A 28 -0.82 -46.65 -1.59
C ARG A 28 -1.86 -46.79 -0.49
N ALA A 29 -3.13 -46.94 -0.86
CA ALA A 29 -4.07 -47.57 0.06
C ALA A 29 -3.60 -49.02 0.24
N PRO A 30 -3.19 -49.44 1.46
CA PRO A 30 -2.91 -50.84 1.69
C PRO A 30 -4.24 -51.59 1.52
N GLU A 31 -4.27 -52.60 0.66
CA GLU A 31 -5.34 -53.59 0.69
C GLU A 31 -5.16 -54.39 1.99
N VAL A 32 -5.71 -53.87 3.08
CA VAL A 32 -5.80 -54.62 4.33
C VAL A 32 -6.86 -55.68 4.10
N LEU A 33 -6.48 -56.96 4.10
CA LEU A 33 -7.43 -58.06 4.16
C LEU A 33 -8.27 -57.86 5.43
N MET A 34 -9.47 -57.33 5.26
CA MET A 34 -10.40 -57.19 6.38
C MET A 34 -10.97 -58.57 6.69
N ASP A 35 -10.76 -59.01 7.92
CA ASP A 35 -11.46 -60.14 8.50
C ASP A 35 -12.98 -59.87 8.44
N ALA A 36 -13.77 -60.82 7.94
CA ALA A 36 -15.16 -60.61 7.56
C ALA A 36 -16.05 -60.05 8.69
N VAL A 37 -15.68 -60.32 9.94
CA VAL A 37 -16.34 -59.83 11.16
C VAL A 37 -16.18 -58.32 11.40
N MET A 38 -15.06 -57.70 11.00
CA MET A 38 -14.88 -56.25 11.17
C MET A 38 -15.67 -55.45 10.12
N CYS A 39 -15.91 -56.04 8.94
CA CYS A 39 -16.71 -55.43 7.87
C CYS A 39 -18.20 -55.26 8.26
N LEU A 40 -18.73 -56.16 9.10
CA LEU A 40 -20.12 -56.11 9.57
C LEU A 40 -20.37 -54.98 10.58
N VAL A 41 -19.39 -54.63 11.41
CA VAL A 41 -19.50 -53.59 12.45
C VAL A 41 -19.32 -52.16 11.88
N LEU A 42 -18.57 -52.01 10.77
CA LEU A 42 -18.31 -50.73 10.10
C LEU A 42 -19.34 -50.35 9.02
N SER A 43 -20.43 -51.11 8.90
CA SER A 43 -21.47 -50.97 7.87
C SER A 43 -22.62 -50.02 8.26
N GLY A 44 -22.34 -48.98 9.04
CA GLY A 44 -23.28 -47.90 9.30
C GLY A 44 -23.28 -46.86 8.15
N PRO A 45 -24.40 -46.62 7.44
CA PRO A 45 -24.43 -45.73 6.26
C PRO A 45 -24.06 -44.26 6.56
N GLY A 46 -24.16 -43.80 7.82
CA GLY A 46 -23.85 -42.43 8.22
C GLY A 46 -22.38 -42.12 8.58
N THR A 47 -21.64 -43.10 9.10
CA THR A 47 -20.28 -42.88 9.64
C THR A 47 -19.26 -42.58 8.54
N ARG A 48 -19.44 -43.17 7.35
CA ARG A 48 -18.55 -42.97 6.19
C ARG A 48 -18.64 -41.57 5.58
N VAL A 49 -19.78 -40.89 5.71
CA VAL A 49 -19.96 -39.50 5.22
C VAL A 49 -19.33 -38.51 6.20
N ARG A 50 -19.53 -38.73 7.51
CA ARG A 50 -18.99 -37.87 8.57
C ARG A 50 -17.46 -37.88 8.60
N LEU A 51 -16.85 -39.05 8.44
CA LEU A 51 -15.38 -39.18 8.34
C LEU A 51 -14.83 -38.47 7.09
N ARG A 52 -15.49 -38.58 5.94
CA ARG A 52 -15.09 -37.88 4.71
C ARG A 52 -15.15 -36.36 4.86
N LEU A 53 -16.17 -35.84 5.53
CA LEU A 53 -16.31 -34.40 5.79
C LEU A 53 -15.23 -33.89 6.74
N VAL A 54 -14.93 -34.62 7.82
CA VAL A 54 -13.85 -34.25 8.74
C VAL A 54 -12.48 -34.27 8.05
N HIS A 55 -12.22 -35.27 7.21
CA HIS A 55 -10.98 -35.34 6.44
C HIS A 55 -10.89 -34.22 5.39
N ALA A 56 -11.99 -33.89 4.71
CA ALA A 56 -12.03 -32.77 3.76
C ALA A 56 -11.84 -31.42 4.47
N ALA A 57 -12.45 -31.22 5.64
CA ALA A 57 -12.29 -30.02 6.45
C ALA A 57 -10.84 -29.87 6.95
N LEU A 58 -10.24 -30.93 7.50
CA LEU A 58 -8.84 -30.93 7.93
C LEU A 58 -7.87 -30.65 6.77
N LEU A 59 -8.18 -31.18 5.58
CA LEU A 59 -7.41 -30.92 4.38
C LEU A 59 -7.52 -29.44 3.96
N ALA A 60 -8.75 -28.89 3.95
CA ALA A 60 -8.99 -27.49 3.63
C ALA A 60 -8.26 -26.54 4.59
N THR A 61 -8.29 -26.81 5.90
CA THR A 61 -7.56 -26.00 6.89
C THR A 61 -6.05 -26.08 6.67
N ARG A 62 -5.50 -27.27 6.39
CA ARG A 62 -4.05 -27.43 6.14
C ARG A 62 -3.60 -26.65 4.91
N VAL A 63 -4.39 -26.67 3.83
CA VAL A 63 -4.10 -25.89 2.62
C VAL A 63 -4.26 -24.39 2.88
N ALA A 64 -5.28 -23.98 3.64
CA ALA A 64 -5.49 -22.58 4.00
C ALA A 64 -4.33 -21.98 4.82
N VAL A 65 -3.78 -22.74 5.77
CA VAL A 65 -2.62 -22.29 6.57
C VAL A 65 -1.38 -22.09 5.70
N VAL A 66 -1.09 -23.03 4.79
CA VAL A 66 0.06 -22.90 3.87
C VAL A 66 -0.16 -21.75 2.88
N ALA A 67 -1.38 -21.57 2.37
CA ALA A 67 -1.73 -20.44 1.51
C ALA A 67 -1.60 -19.10 2.24
N MET A 68 -2.03 -19.01 3.51
CA MET A 68 -1.86 -17.81 4.33
C MET A 68 -0.38 -17.53 4.63
N MET A 69 0.43 -18.54 4.98
CA MET A 69 1.87 -18.36 5.14
C MET A 69 2.53 -17.90 3.84
N ALA A 70 2.15 -18.49 2.70
CA ALA A 70 2.63 -18.07 1.39
C ALA A 70 2.24 -16.63 1.08
N LEU A 71 1.00 -16.20 1.38
CA LEU A 71 0.60 -14.79 1.25
C LEU A 71 1.37 -13.87 2.19
N LEU A 72 1.62 -14.29 3.42
CA LEU A 72 2.37 -13.49 4.41
C LEU A 72 3.82 -13.26 3.94
N PHE A 73 4.47 -14.31 3.42
CA PHE A 73 5.82 -14.23 2.85
C PHE A 73 5.85 -13.58 1.47
N ALA A 74 4.79 -13.69 0.68
CA ALA A 74 4.71 -13.07 -0.63
C ALA A 74 4.57 -11.55 -0.56
N MET A 75 4.34 -10.97 0.64
CA MET A 75 4.09 -9.53 0.84
C MET A 75 3.32 -8.94 -0.36
N PRO A 76 2.07 -9.36 -0.60
CA PRO A 76 1.27 -8.84 -1.70
C PRO A 76 1.06 -7.35 -1.47
N TYR A 77 1.95 -6.54 -2.01
CA TYR A 77 1.78 -5.11 -2.09
C TYR A 77 0.75 -4.88 -3.19
N VAL A 78 -0.35 -4.24 -2.82
CA VAL A 78 -1.32 -3.79 -3.81
C VAL A 78 -0.64 -2.66 -4.57
N LYS A 79 -0.12 -3.00 -5.75
CA LYS A 79 0.32 -2.03 -6.76
C LYS A 79 -0.95 -1.31 -7.24
N ILE A 80 -1.36 -0.27 -6.52
CA ILE A 80 -2.27 0.72 -7.08
C ILE A 80 -1.39 1.48 -8.05
N GLU A 81 -1.44 1.10 -9.32
CA GLU A 81 -0.82 1.91 -10.37
C GLU A 81 -1.41 3.33 -10.27
N SER A 82 -0.56 4.24 -9.84
CA SER A 82 -0.88 5.55 -9.30
C SER A 82 -1.29 6.58 -10.36
N GLU A 83 -1.33 6.20 -11.64
CA GLU A 83 -1.69 7.11 -12.73
C GLU A 83 -3.21 7.39 -12.78
N ALA A 84 -4.05 6.42 -12.40
CA ALA A 84 -5.50 6.59 -12.45
C ALA A 84 -6.10 7.28 -11.20
N ALA A 85 -5.36 7.38 -10.10
CA ALA A 85 -5.89 7.91 -8.83
C ALA A 85 -5.88 9.46 -8.76
N VAL A 86 -5.12 10.13 -9.63
CA VAL A 86 -4.95 11.59 -9.56
C VAL A 86 -5.72 12.35 -10.64
N GLN A 87 -6.09 11.71 -11.75
CA GLN A 87 -6.96 12.35 -12.73
C GLN A 87 -8.33 12.62 -12.09
N ALA A 88 -8.74 13.89 -12.13
CA ALA A 88 -10.04 14.33 -11.65
C ALA A 88 -10.72 15.18 -12.72
N THR A 89 -11.99 14.89 -12.99
CA THR A 89 -12.81 15.66 -13.95
C THR A 89 -13.51 16.84 -13.28
N HIS A 90 -13.59 16.84 -11.96
CA HIS A 90 -14.25 17.88 -11.16
C HIS A 90 -13.26 18.49 -10.15
N PRO A 91 -13.48 19.74 -9.67
CA PRO A 91 -12.62 20.36 -8.68
C PRO A 91 -12.53 19.53 -7.40
N VAL A 92 -11.31 19.30 -6.90
CA VAL A 92 -11.04 18.50 -5.71
C VAL A 92 -10.20 19.27 -4.69
N ALA A 93 -10.35 18.92 -3.42
CA ALA A 93 -9.40 19.34 -2.38
C ALA A 93 -8.29 18.30 -2.30
N PHE A 94 -7.06 18.71 -2.59
CA PHE A 94 -5.90 17.83 -2.74
C PHE A 94 -4.79 18.23 -1.77
N ALA A 95 -4.41 17.34 -0.85
CA ALA A 95 -3.28 17.58 0.03
C ALA A 95 -2.09 16.70 -0.37
N VAL A 96 -0.96 17.34 -0.64
CA VAL A 96 0.32 16.68 -0.92
C VAL A 96 1.14 16.66 0.37
N VAL A 97 1.41 15.48 0.89
CA VAL A 97 2.41 15.27 1.93
C VAL A 97 3.72 14.87 1.26
N LEU A 98 4.68 15.78 1.27
CA LEU A 98 6.01 15.59 0.71
C LEU A 98 7.01 15.34 1.83
N ASP A 99 7.69 14.19 1.77
CA ASP A 99 8.83 13.91 2.62
C ASP A 99 10.06 14.69 2.17
N ASP A 100 10.53 15.60 3.02
CA ASP A 100 11.75 16.39 2.85
C ASP A 100 12.83 16.02 3.88
N SER A 101 12.79 14.80 4.42
CA SER A 101 13.75 14.34 5.44
C SER A 101 15.15 14.00 4.92
N MET A 102 16.08 13.72 5.83
CA MET A 102 17.47 13.42 5.47
C MET A 102 17.63 12.20 4.54
N SER A 103 16.82 11.16 4.71
CA SER A 103 16.90 9.92 3.90
C SER A 103 16.54 10.15 2.44
N MET A 104 15.70 11.13 2.16
CA MET A 104 15.31 11.56 0.81
C MET A 104 16.47 12.16 0.00
N ARG A 105 17.62 12.44 0.63
CA ARG A 105 18.86 12.83 -0.07
C ARG A 105 19.58 11.66 -0.74
N LEU A 106 19.22 10.41 -0.41
CA LEU A 106 19.81 9.23 -1.02
C LEU A 106 19.64 9.31 -2.55
N THR A 107 20.65 8.86 -3.28
CA THR A 107 20.62 8.77 -4.73
C THR A 107 20.35 7.33 -5.14
N SER A 108 19.42 7.15 -6.08
CA SER A 108 19.10 5.87 -6.71
C SER A 108 18.97 6.10 -8.21
N ASP A 109 19.61 5.25 -9.01
CA ASP A 109 19.73 5.37 -10.48
C ASP A 109 20.06 6.80 -10.95
N GLY A 110 21.07 7.42 -10.33
CA GLY A 110 21.57 8.74 -10.73
C GLY A 110 20.69 9.95 -10.36
N LYS A 111 19.53 9.76 -9.72
CA LYS A 111 18.66 10.85 -9.23
C LYS A 111 18.47 10.73 -7.71
N SER A 112 18.34 11.87 -7.02
CA SER A 112 17.96 11.84 -5.60
C SER A 112 16.52 11.37 -5.44
N LEU A 113 16.21 10.66 -4.34
CA LEU A 113 14.83 10.26 -4.04
C LEU A 113 13.91 11.48 -3.97
N PHE A 114 14.41 12.60 -3.44
CA PHE A 114 13.66 13.84 -3.37
C PHE A 114 13.30 14.41 -4.74
N LEU A 115 14.18 14.29 -5.75
CA LEU A 115 13.85 14.70 -7.12
C LEU A 115 12.77 13.79 -7.73
N ARG A 116 12.80 12.48 -7.44
CA ARG A 116 11.73 11.55 -7.84
C ARG A 116 10.40 11.91 -7.17
N ALA A 117 10.44 12.24 -5.88
CA ALA A 117 9.25 12.68 -5.16
C ALA A 117 8.63 13.92 -5.79
N LYS A 118 9.45 14.92 -6.15
CA LYS A 118 8.98 16.12 -6.87
C LYS A 118 8.36 15.80 -8.22
N SER A 119 8.95 14.89 -9.02
CA SER A 119 8.37 14.54 -10.32
C SER A 119 7.00 13.87 -10.14
N HIS A 120 6.87 12.92 -9.21
CA HIS A 120 5.58 12.28 -8.92
C HIS A 120 4.51 13.29 -8.45
N VAL A 121 4.89 14.25 -7.60
CA VAL A 121 3.98 15.32 -7.17
C VAL A 121 3.59 16.19 -8.36
N ASN A 122 4.51 16.52 -9.25
CA ASN A 122 4.21 17.37 -10.41
C ASN A 122 3.27 16.68 -11.41
N ASP A 123 3.52 15.40 -11.68
CA ASP A 123 2.67 14.59 -12.56
C ASP A 123 1.25 14.46 -11.97
N ALA A 124 1.17 14.31 -10.64
CA ALA A 124 -0.08 14.33 -9.91
C ALA A 124 -0.82 15.68 -10.04
N LEU A 125 -0.13 16.80 -9.82
CA LEU A 125 -0.73 18.14 -9.91
C LEU A 125 -1.17 18.49 -11.35
N ALA A 126 -0.45 18.02 -12.36
CA ALA A 126 -0.81 18.22 -13.77
C ALA A 126 -2.12 17.52 -14.17
N GLY A 127 -2.51 16.47 -13.45
CA GLY A 127 -3.77 15.75 -13.66
C GLY A 127 -5.00 16.38 -12.99
N LEU A 128 -4.83 17.49 -12.24
CA LEU A 128 -5.91 18.15 -11.51
C LEU A 128 -6.54 19.30 -12.32
N PRO A 129 -7.86 19.53 -12.19
CA PRO A 129 -8.51 20.73 -12.72
C PRO A 129 -7.96 22.00 -12.09
N ALA A 130 -7.91 23.10 -12.86
CA ALA A 130 -7.37 24.40 -12.43
C ALA A 130 -8.07 24.97 -11.16
N GLU A 131 -9.36 24.70 -11.01
CA GLU A 131 -10.19 25.12 -9.87
C GLU A 131 -10.00 24.26 -8.60
N SER A 132 -9.04 23.32 -8.60
CA SER A 132 -8.78 22.46 -7.45
C SER A 132 -8.01 23.19 -6.36
N GLU A 133 -8.35 22.91 -5.10
CA GLU A 133 -7.67 23.47 -3.94
C GLU A 133 -6.53 22.56 -3.51
N VAL A 134 -5.29 23.05 -3.55
CA VAL A 134 -4.10 22.28 -3.21
C VAL A 134 -3.47 22.76 -1.91
N PHE A 135 -3.13 21.82 -1.04
CA PHE A 135 -2.36 22.05 0.18
C PHE A 135 -1.05 21.27 0.11
N VAL A 136 0.07 21.90 0.49
CA VAL A 136 1.38 21.24 0.50
C VAL A 136 1.87 21.13 1.94
N VAL A 137 2.14 19.92 2.40
CA VAL A 137 2.63 19.61 3.74
C VAL A 137 4.01 19.01 3.64
N LEU A 138 4.98 19.63 4.31
CA LEU A 138 6.34 19.09 4.45
C LEU A 138 6.42 18.24 5.72
N ALA A 139 6.89 16.99 5.57
CA ALA A 139 6.91 16.02 6.66
C ALA A 139 8.11 16.12 7.61
N SER A 140 9.14 16.92 7.29
CA SER A 140 10.25 17.18 8.20
C SER A 140 9.79 17.83 9.50
N ARG A 141 10.39 17.46 10.64
CA ARG A 141 10.12 18.10 11.93
C ARG A 141 10.72 19.51 12.00
N PRO A 142 10.00 20.57 12.41
CA PRO A 142 8.55 20.61 12.66
C PRO A 142 7.77 20.59 11.33
N VAL A 143 6.65 19.86 11.32
CA VAL A 143 5.74 19.76 10.17
C VAL A 143 5.26 21.15 9.76
N ARG A 144 5.32 21.45 8.46
CA ARG A 144 4.92 22.75 7.91
C ARG A 144 3.83 22.56 6.86
N VAL A 145 2.76 23.34 6.95
CA VAL A 145 1.65 23.35 6.00
C VAL A 145 1.69 24.66 5.21
N TYR A 146 1.49 24.55 3.90
CA TYR A 146 1.45 25.66 2.98
C TYR A 146 0.16 25.61 2.12
N PRO A 147 -0.43 26.77 1.78
CA PRO A 147 0.02 28.12 2.14
C PRO A 147 -0.11 28.41 3.65
N THR A 148 0.87 29.14 4.22
CA THR A 148 0.82 29.56 5.62
C THR A 148 -0.11 30.77 5.70
N GLY A 149 -1.23 30.64 6.43
CA GLY A 149 -2.27 31.68 6.45
C GLY A 149 -1.75 33.01 7.01
N THR A 150 -1.48 33.97 6.12
CA THR A 150 -1.57 35.39 6.43
C THR A 150 -2.78 35.94 5.69
N LEU A 151 -3.77 36.39 6.45
CA LEU A 151 -4.97 37.06 5.95
C LEU A 151 -4.57 38.41 5.33
N THR A 152 -4.10 38.41 4.09
CA THR A 152 -4.07 39.64 3.29
C THR A 152 -5.45 39.82 2.63
N PRO A 153 -6.08 41.00 2.76
CA PRO A 153 -7.48 41.22 2.39
C PRO A 153 -7.77 41.09 0.87
N ASP A 154 -6.74 41.02 0.03
CA ASP A 154 -6.88 40.99 -1.44
C ASP A 154 -6.94 39.57 -2.03
N ARG A 155 -6.74 38.50 -1.23
CA ARG A 155 -6.85 37.12 -1.71
C ARG A 155 -7.16 36.16 -0.55
N PRO A 156 -8.40 35.64 -0.40
CA PRO A 156 -8.76 34.67 0.63
C PRO A 156 -8.29 33.24 0.30
N SER A 157 -7.28 33.07 -0.56
CA SER A 157 -6.79 31.75 -0.97
C SER A 157 -6.05 31.07 0.17
N THR A 158 -6.84 30.33 0.96
CA THR A 158 -6.39 29.40 2.00
C THR A 158 -5.72 28.16 1.39
N SER A 159 -5.74 28.03 0.06
CA SER A 159 -5.23 26.93 -0.75
C SER A 159 -4.44 27.46 -1.96
N PHE A 160 -3.56 26.64 -2.51
CA PHE A 160 -2.87 26.90 -3.78
C PHE A 160 -3.70 26.39 -4.96
N THR A 161 -3.51 27.01 -6.14
CA THR A 161 -3.87 26.36 -7.41
C THR A 161 -2.86 25.26 -7.76
N PRO A 162 -3.19 24.30 -8.64
CA PRO A 162 -2.26 23.24 -9.02
C PRO A 162 -0.93 23.77 -9.60
N GLU A 163 -0.97 24.86 -10.36
CA GLU A 163 0.23 25.50 -10.91
C GLU A 163 1.10 26.17 -9.85
N GLU A 164 0.49 26.88 -8.89
CA GLU A 164 1.19 27.52 -7.78
C GLU A 164 1.85 26.46 -6.88
N ALA A 165 1.13 25.36 -6.60
CA ALA A 165 1.66 24.23 -5.85
C ALA A 165 2.83 23.56 -6.57
N SER A 166 2.75 23.37 -7.89
CA SER A 166 3.84 22.81 -8.69
C SER A 166 5.11 23.68 -8.60
N ARG A 167 4.97 25.00 -8.83
CA ARG A 167 6.10 25.94 -8.68
C ARG A 167 6.68 25.92 -7.28
N PHE A 168 5.81 25.92 -6.26
CA PHE A 168 6.21 25.87 -4.86
C PHE A 168 7.05 24.62 -4.57
N VAL A 169 6.57 23.43 -4.96
CA VAL A 169 7.27 22.15 -4.75
C VAL A 169 8.63 22.13 -5.47
N MET A 170 8.71 22.68 -6.68
CA MET A 170 9.96 22.72 -7.45
C MET A 170 11.05 23.54 -6.75
N THR A 171 10.68 24.63 -6.06
CA THR A 171 11.64 25.47 -5.31
C THR A 171 12.15 24.86 -4.00
N ARG A 172 11.51 23.80 -3.49
CA ARG A 172 11.88 23.25 -2.17
C ARG A 172 13.15 22.43 -2.23
N GLU A 173 13.92 22.42 -1.16
CA GLU A 173 15.09 21.56 -1.01
C GLU A 173 14.88 20.52 0.09
N CYS A 174 15.66 19.45 0.02
CA CYS A 174 15.63 18.40 1.01
C CYS A 174 16.20 18.90 2.34
N SER A 175 15.43 18.76 3.43
CA SER A 175 15.87 19.10 4.77
C SER A 175 16.84 18.05 5.32
N ARG A 176 17.63 18.43 6.33
CA ARG A 176 18.50 17.51 7.10
C ARG A 176 17.84 17.02 8.39
N LYS A 177 16.51 17.09 8.47
CA LYS A 177 15.74 16.81 9.68
C LYS A 177 15.04 15.46 9.59
N ALA A 178 14.59 14.96 10.73
CA ALA A 178 13.83 13.71 10.83
C ALA A 178 12.39 13.88 10.31
N THR A 179 11.80 12.80 9.82
CA THR A 179 10.41 12.73 9.32
C THR A 179 9.41 12.53 10.46
N ASP A 180 8.24 13.15 10.32
CA ASP A 180 7.04 12.84 11.09
C ASP A 180 5.82 12.75 10.16
N LEU A 181 5.67 11.59 9.53
CA LEU A 181 4.65 11.38 8.51
C LEU A 181 3.25 11.33 9.14
N ALA A 182 3.14 10.81 10.36
CA ALA A 182 1.90 10.83 11.13
C ALA A 182 1.40 12.25 11.44
N ALA A 183 2.27 13.12 11.95
CA ALA A 183 1.91 14.52 12.20
C ALA A 183 1.61 15.26 10.89
N ALA A 184 2.36 14.98 9.82
CA ALA A 184 2.13 15.55 8.50
C ALA A 184 0.76 15.15 7.93
N LEU A 185 0.38 13.88 8.08
CA LEU A 185 -0.93 13.39 7.62
C LEU A 185 -2.07 14.02 8.42
N ARG A 186 -1.96 14.15 9.75
CA ARG A 186 -2.97 14.88 10.55
C ARG A 186 -3.10 16.34 10.12
N ALA A 187 -1.98 17.01 9.86
CA ALA A 187 -1.98 18.39 9.39
C ALA A 187 -2.64 18.52 7.99
N ALA A 188 -2.38 17.57 7.10
CA ALA A 188 -3.06 17.48 5.80
C ALA A 188 -4.57 17.26 5.94
N VAL A 189 -5.00 16.36 6.83
CA VAL A 189 -6.42 16.12 7.11
C VAL A 189 -7.10 17.38 7.63
N LEU A 190 -6.46 18.11 8.54
CA LEU A 190 -6.98 19.37 9.08
C LEU A 190 -7.14 20.43 7.97
N ALA A 191 -6.15 20.56 7.08
CA ALA A 191 -6.20 21.48 5.95
C ALA A 191 -7.30 21.10 4.92
N LEU A 192 -7.48 19.81 4.64
CA LEU A 192 -8.55 19.35 3.75
C LEU A 192 -9.94 19.55 4.35
N ARG A 193 -10.07 19.49 5.68
CA ARG A 193 -11.35 19.71 6.36
C ARG A 193 -11.78 21.17 6.33
N SER A 194 -10.85 22.13 6.18
CA SER A 194 -11.21 23.54 5.96
C SER A 194 -11.72 23.83 4.55
N SER A 195 -11.51 22.92 3.59
CA SER A 195 -12.03 23.08 2.22
C SER A 195 -13.54 22.78 2.14
N GLN A 196 -14.23 23.55 1.29
CA GLN A 196 -15.65 23.38 0.98
C GLN A 196 -15.91 22.25 -0.03
N LEU A 197 -14.86 21.72 -0.68
CA LEU A 197 -14.99 20.67 -1.69
C LEU A 197 -15.29 19.30 -1.05
N ARG A 198 -16.13 18.53 -1.75
CA ARG A 198 -16.60 17.21 -1.29
C ARG A 198 -15.60 16.08 -1.57
N ASP A 199 -14.95 16.10 -2.74
CA ASP A 199 -13.93 15.11 -3.09
C ASP A 199 -12.59 15.57 -2.51
N ARG A 200 -12.13 14.84 -1.49
CA ARG A 200 -10.94 15.15 -0.70
C ARG A 200 -9.95 14.01 -0.85
N ARG A 201 -8.76 14.35 -1.35
CA ARG A 201 -7.71 13.36 -1.64
C ARG A 201 -6.40 13.78 -0.97
N VAL A 202 -5.66 12.78 -0.49
CA VAL A 202 -4.33 12.96 0.09
C VAL A 202 -3.35 12.13 -0.73
N LEU A 203 -2.29 12.77 -1.21
CA LEU A 203 -1.13 12.10 -1.81
C LEU A 203 0.03 12.17 -0.82
N VAL A 204 0.54 11.01 -0.40
CA VAL A 204 1.71 10.88 0.47
C VAL A 204 2.86 10.35 -0.36
N VAL A 205 3.96 11.12 -0.42
CA VAL A 205 5.18 10.72 -1.14
C VAL A 205 6.34 10.69 -0.16
N SER A 206 6.86 9.49 0.11
CA SER A 206 7.91 9.22 1.11
C SER A 206 8.64 7.92 0.75
N ASP A 207 9.79 7.70 1.37
CA ASP A 207 10.52 6.42 1.35
C ASP A 207 9.99 5.40 2.40
N PHE A 208 8.93 5.77 3.13
CA PHE A 208 8.21 4.93 4.11
C PHE A 208 9.11 4.20 5.11
N LEU A 209 10.21 4.83 5.52
CA LEU A 209 11.08 4.27 6.56
C LEU A 209 10.37 4.22 7.92
N ASP A 210 10.61 3.14 8.67
CA ASP A 210 9.92 2.79 9.93
C ASP A 210 9.79 3.95 10.93
N HIS A 211 10.78 4.83 11.02
CA HIS A 211 10.80 5.92 11.98
C HIS A 211 9.69 6.97 11.76
N GLY A 212 9.19 7.11 10.52
CA GLY A 212 8.13 8.06 10.16
C GLY A 212 6.70 7.54 10.37
N LEU A 213 6.52 6.23 10.49
CA LEU A 213 5.22 5.54 10.52
C LEU A 213 4.63 5.36 11.92
N ASN A 214 5.35 5.82 12.94
CA ASN A 214 4.88 5.75 14.32
C ASN A 214 3.65 6.66 14.50
N ASN A 215 2.60 6.12 15.11
CA ASN A 215 1.34 6.82 15.41
C ASN A 215 0.60 7.36 14.18
N LEU A 216 0.52 6.60 13.07
CA LEU A 216 -0.35 6.95 11.96
C LEU A 216 -1.81 7.16 12.41
N PRO A 217 -2.54 8.11 11.79
CA PRO A 217 -3.94 8.33 12.09
C PRO A 217 -4.76 7.06 11.82
N SER A 218 -5.76 6.82 12.66
CA SER A 218 -6.63 5.65 12.55
C SER A 218 -7.45 5.67 11.25
N ALA A 219 -7.93 4.51 10.81
CA ALA A 219 -8.83 4.42 9.64
C ALA A 219 -10.09 5.29 9.79
N VAL A 220 -10.52 5.55 11.03
CA VAL A 220 -11.64 6.44 11.35
C VAL A 220 -11.29 7.91 11.12
N GLU A 221 -10.06 8.34 11.43
CA GLU A 221 -9.60 9.72 11.17
C GLU A 221 -9.49 10.02 9.67
N LEU A 222 -9.13 9.00 8.89
CA LEU A 222 -9.00 9.06 7.43
C LEU A 222 -10.32 8.78 6.68
N ALA A 223 -11.41 8.50 7.40
CA ALA A 223 -12.69 8.18 6.79
C ALA A 223 -13.19 9.34 5.89
N GLY A 224 -13.60 8.99 4.66
CA GLY A 224 -14.06 9.95 3.67
C GLY A 224 -12.94 10.63 2.86
N LEU A 225 -11.68 10.25 3.06
CA LEU A 225 -10.54 10.70 2.27
C LEU A 225 -10.03 9.58 1.36
N LYS A 226 -9.70 9.92 0.11
CA LYS A 226 -8.93 9.01 -0.77
C LYS A 226 -7.46 9.22 -0.50
N VAL A 227 -6.81 8.27 0.17
CA VAL A 227 -5.37 8.33 0.48
C VAL A 227 -4.60 7.50 -0.53
N THR A 228 -3.67 8.14 -1.22
CA THR A 228 -2.74 7.51 -2.16
C THR A 228 -1.33 7.64 -1.61
N ALA A 229 -0.61 6.54 -1.50
CA ALA A 229 0.78 6.50 -1.04
C ALA A 229 1.70 6.13 -2.22
N VAL A 230 2.78 6.88 -2.41
CA VAL A 230 3.79 6.66 -3.45
C VAL A 230 5.14 6.46 -2.80
N ASP A 231 5.63 5.21 -2.83
CA ASP A 231 6.95 4.85 -2.33
C ASP A 231 8.03 5.21 -3.35
N VAL A 232 8.95 6.07 -2.92
CA VAL A 232 10.10 6.53 -3.69
C VAL A 232 11.42 5.91 -3.21
N GLY A 233 11.38 4.95 -2.29
CA GLY A 233 12.54 4.23 -1.78
C GLY A 233 13.35 3.49 -2.86
N PRO A 234 14.59 3.09 -2.55
CA PRO A 234 15.44 2.34 -3.48
C PRO A 234 14.77 1.00 -3.81
N ARG A 235 14.50 0.78 -5.11
CA ARG A 235 13.96 -0.50 -5.60
C ARG A 235 14.96 -1.61 -5.28
N ALA A 236 14.51 -2.67 -4.61
CA ALA A 236 15.32 -3.81 -4.17
C ALA A 236 15.97 -4.65 -5.32
N GLY A 237 16.00 -4.14 -6.56
CA GLY A 237 16.53 -4.82 -7.75
C GLY A 237 17.61 -4.06 -8.53
N SER A 238 18.02 -2.86 -8.13
CA SER A 238 19.12 -2.12 -8.80
C SER A 238 20.41 -2.24 -7.99
N ARG A 239 20.97 -3.45 -7.98
CA ARG A 239 22.41 -3.67 -7.76
C ARG A 239 22.97 -4.19 -9.07
N ASN A 240 23.63 -3.32 -9.82
CA ASN A 240 24.69 -3.68 -10.76
C ASN A 240 25.83 -2.70 -10.56
#